data_AF-A0A2K1EBC4-F1
#
_entry.id   AF-A0A2K1EBC4-F1
#
_cell.length_a   1.000
_cell.length_b   1.000
_cell.length_c   1.000
_cell.angle_alpha   90.00
_cell.angle_beta   90.00
_cell.angle_gamma   90.00
#
_symmetry.space_group_name_H-M   'P 1'
#
loop_
_entity.id
_entity.type
_entity.pdbx_description
1 polymer ?
#
loop_
_entity_poly.entity_id
_entity_poly.type
_entity_poly.pdbx_seq_one_letter_code
_entity_poly.pdbx_strand_id
1 'polypeptide(L)'
;MTKTPTKTWPELAIEGWVLGAEMSAVIWLRSLRMMTGGRLATREAERMVGEKVSAAMTLLPAILAGGMGQSAEQATARAIAHYRRPVHANRRRLSR
;
A
#
# COMPACT_ATOMS: atom_id res chain seq x y z
N MET A 1 -3.34 14.62 -26.93
CA MET A 1 -3.05 13.87 -25.69
C MET A 1 -2.31 14.79 -24.73
N THR A 2 -3.01 15.40 -23.78
CA THR A 2 -2.38 16.23 -22.75
C THR A 2 -1.58 15.31 -21.83
N LYS A 3 -0.24 15.42 -21.84
CA LYS A 3 0.63 14.71 -20.91
C LYS A 3 0.24 15.16 -19.50
N THR A 4 -0.39 14.31 -18.71
CA THR A 4 -0.56 14.57 -17.27
C THR A 4 0.82 14.87 -16.71
N PRO A 5 1.03 16.01 -16.04
CA PRO A 5 2.35 16.36 -15.52
C PRO A 5 2.82 15.24 -14.58
N THR A 6 4.00 14.72 -14.86
CA THR A 6 4.67 13.72 -14.02
C THR A 6 4.84 14.32 -12.62
N LYS A 7 4.44 13.60 -11.57
CA LYS A 7 4.67 14.02 -10.18
C LYS A 7 6.16 14.25 -9.93
N THR A 8 6.48 15.30 -9.19
CA THR A 8 7.83 15.65 -8.79
C THR A 8 8.27 14.86 -7.55
N TRP A 9 9.58 14.76 -7.32
CA TRP A 9 10.11 14.08 -6.12
C TRP A 9 9.57 14.62 -4.79
N PRO A 10 9.43 15.95 -4.58
CA PRO A 10 8.80 16.47 -3.36
C PRO A 10 7.36 15.99 -3.16
N GLU A 11 6.55 15.98 -4.23
CA GLU A 11 5.17 15.46 -4.17
C GLU A 11 5.15 13.98 -3.81
N LEU A 12 6.02 13.18 -4.45
CA LEU A 12 6.16 11.76 -4.17
C LEU A 12 6.64 11.48 -2.74
N ALA A 13 7.54 12.32 -2.21
CA ALA A 13 7.99 12.21 -0.84
C ALA A 13 6.83 12.45 0.14
N ILE A 14 6.04 13.50 -0.06
CA ILE A 14 4.86 13.80 0.77
C ILE A 14 3.85 12.65 0.69
N GLU A 15 3.52 12.16 -0.50
CA GLU A 15 2.61 11.02 -0.68
C GLU A 15 3.15 9.76 -0.02
N GLY A 16 4.45 9.51 -0.13
CA GLY A 16 5.14 8.41 0.53
C GLY A 16 5.06 8.51 2.06
N TRP A 17 5.24 9.70 2.63
CA TRP A 17 5.08 9.95 4.07
C TRP A 17 3.65 9.72 4.54
N VAL A 18 2.66 10.20 3.80
CA VAL A 18 1.25 9.97 4.10
C VAL A 18 0.92 8.47 4.07
N LEU A 19 1.39 7.77 3.04
CA LEU A 19 1.25 6.30 2.96
C LEU A 19 1.94 5.61 4.15
N GLY A 20 3.14 6.06 4.52
CA GLY A 20 3.87 5.59 5.69
C GLY A 20 3.07 5.72 6.98
N ALA A 21 2.47 6.89 7.22
CA ALA A 21 1.62 7.12 8.38
C ALA A 21 0.37 6.22 8.40
N GLU A 22 -0.26 5.99 7.24
CA GLU A 22 -1.38 5.05 7.15
C GLU A 22 -0.96 3.60 7.42
N MET A 23 0.20 3.17 6.90
CA MET A 23 0.76 1.85 7.16
C MET A 23 1.06 1.65 8.64
N SER A 24 1.67 2.64 9.31
CA SER A 24 1.93 2.61 10.76
C SER A 24 0.65 2.46 11.57
N ALA A 25 -0.44 3.15 11.19
CA ALA A 25 -1.74 2.98 11.84
C ALA A 25 -2.32 1.56 11.63
N VAL A 26 -2.18 0.99 10.43
CA VAL A 26 -2.59 -0.40 10.15
C VAL A 26 -1.80 -1.39 11.00
N ILE A 27 -0.49 -1.21 11.13
CA ILE A 27 0.38 -2.04 11.98
C ILE A 27 -0.10 -1.95 13.43
N TRP A 28 -0.30 -0.74 13.95
CA TRP A 28 -0.80 -0.54 15.31
C TRP A 28 -2.14 -1.24 15.56
N LEU A 29 -3.14 -1.05 14.70
CA LEU A 29 -4.46 -1.67 14.84
C LEU A 29 -4.38 -3.21 14.79
N ARG A 30 -3.48 -3.75 13.96
CA ARG A 30 -3.22 -5.19 13.91
C ARG A 30 -2.57 -5.70 15.18
N SER A 31 -1.61 -4.97 15.74
CA SER A 31 -1.01 -5.33 17.02
C SER A 31 -2.09 -5.42 18.10
N LEU A 32 -2.98 -4.43 18.21
CA LEU A 32 -4.12 -4.47 19.15
C LEU A 32 -5.02 -5.69 18.92
N ARG A 33 -5.35 -6.01 17.67
CA ARG A 33 -6.19 -7.17 17.32
C ARG A 33 -5.47 -8.51 17.56
N MET A 34 -4.15 -8.55 17.44
CA MET A 34 -3.37 -9.76 17.74
C MET A 34 -3.25 -9.99 19.25
N MET A 35 -3.18 -8.93 20.05
CA MET A 35 -3.13 -9.02 21.51
C MET A 35 -4.36 -9.71 22.11
N THR A 36 -5.52 -9.70 21.44
CA THR A 36 -6.72 -10.42 21.91
C THR A 36 -6.57 -11.94 21.81
N GLY A 37 -5.62 -12.45 21.02
CA GLY A 37 -5.41 -13.87 20.80
C GLY A 37 -6.59 -14.58 20.14
N GLY A 38 -6.57 -15.92 20.23
CA GLY A 38 -7.65 -16.79 19.79
C GLY A 38 -7.93 -16.81 18.28
N ARG A 39 -9.15 -17.22 17.92
CA ARG A 39 -9.57 -17.42 16.52
C ARG A 39 -9.57 -16.11 15.71
N LEU A 40 -9.86 -14.98 16.36
CA LEU A 40 -9.89 -13.68 15.69
C LEU A 40 -8.49 -13.23 15.27
N ALA A 41 -7.50 -13.36 16.16
CA ALA A 41 -6.10 -13.05 15.86
C ALA A 41 -5.54 -13.97 14.77
N THR A 42 -5.86 -15.27 14.82
CA THR A 42 -5.42 -16.25 13.81
C THR A 42 -5.94 -15.89 12.42
N ARG A 43 -7.26 -15.62 12.29
CA ARG A 43 -7.87 -15.20 11.02
C ARG A 43 -7.28 -13.90 10.48
N GLU A 44 -6.95 -12.95 11.36
CA GLU A 44 -6.27 -11.71 10.95
C GLU A 44 -4.85 -12.00 10.44
N ALA A 45 -4.09 -12.88 11.10
CA ALA A 45 -2.75 -13.27 10.66
C ALA A 45 -2.76 -13.96 9.29
N GLU A 46 -3.67 -14.91 9.06
CA GLU A 46 -3.83 -15.58 7.76
C GLU A 46 -4.17 -14.57 6.65
N ARG A 47 -5.15 -13.69 6.92
CA ARG A 47 -5.52 -12.63 5.97
C ARG A 47 -4.35 -11.71 5.66
N MET A 48 -3.59 -11.31 6.68
CA MET A 48 -2.40 -10.47 6.53
C MET A 48 -1.35 -11.07 5.59
N VAL A 49 -1.15 -12.38 5.62
CA VAL A 49 -0.21 -13.07 4.74
C VAL A 49 -0.74 -13.07 3.32
N GLY A 50 -2.01 -13.41 3.12
CA GLY A 50 -2.65 -13.38 1.80
C GLY A 50 -2.58 -12.00 1.13
N GLU A 51 -2.78 -10.94 1.91
CA GLU A 51 -2.64 -9.57 1.42
C GLU A 51 -1.20 -9.24 0.99
N LYS A 52 -0.18 -9.65 1.77
CA LYS A 52 1.23 -9.43 1.43
C LYS A 52 1.62 -10.16 0.16
N VAL A 53 1.22 -11.43 0.02
CA VAL A 53 1.47 -12.24 -1.18
C VAL A 53 0.81 -11.59 -2.39
N SER A 54 -0.46 -11.21 -2.28
CA SER A 54 -1.18 -10.52 -3.35
C SER A 54 -0.47 -9.23 -3.77
N ALA A 55 -0.09 -8.38 -2.81
CA ALA A 55 0.58 -7.11 -3.09
C ALA A 55 1.94 -7.31 -3.77
N ALA A 56 2.74 -8.29 -3.33
CA ALA A 56 4.02 -8.62 -3.93
C ALA A 56 3.89 -9.11 -5.38
N MET A 57 2.94 -10.02 -5.63
CA MET A 57 2.69 -10.56 -6.97
C MET A 57 2.14 -9.53 -7.96
N THR A 58 1.41 -8.54 -7.46
CA THR A 58 0.73 -7.54 -8.30
C THR A 58 1.52 -6.24 -8.49
N LEU A 59 2.56 -5.99 -7.68
CA LEU A 59 3.37 -4.76 -7.77
C LEU A 59 4.12 -4.66 -9.10
N LEU A 60 4.84 -5.71 -9.49
CA LEU A 60 5.65 -5.67 -10.71
C LEU A 60 4.78 -5.43 -11.95
N PRO A 61 3.65 -6.14 -12.17
CA PRO A 61 2.70 -5.80 -13.23
C PRO A 61 2.21 -4.34 -13.18
N ALA A 62 1.93 -3.80 -11.99
CA ALA A 62 1.46 -2.43 -11.82
C ALA A 62 2.51 -1.38 -12.24
N ILE A 63 3.79 -1.65 -11.96
CA ILE A 63 4.91 -0.82 -12.41
C ILE A 63 5.12 -0.97 -13.93
N LEU A 64 5.17 -2.20 -14.44
CA LEU A 64 5.40 -2.48 -15.87
C LEU A 64 4.31 -1.90 -16.78
N ALA A 65 3.09 -1.71 -16.27
CA ALA A 65 2.02 -1.00 -16.98
C ALA A 65 2.36 0.46 -17.34
N GLY A 66 3.47 1.01 -16.83
CA GLY A 66 4.03 2.30 -17.27
C GLY A 66 4.80 2.26 -18.60
N GLY A 67 5.15 1.07 -19.10
CA GLY A 67 5.92 0.90 -20.33
C GLY A 67 7.43 1.11 -20.16
N MET A 68 8.19 0.87 -21.24
CA MET A 68 9.67 0.92 -21.23
C MET A 68 10.26 2.34 -21.11
N GLY A 69 9.49 3.38 -21.46
CA GLY A 69 9.93 4.78 -21.39
C GLY A 69 9.56 5.51 -20.10
N GLN A 70 9.07 4.79 -19.08
CA GLN A 70 8.64 5.43 -17.84
C GLN A 70 9.83 6.00 -17.06
N SER A 71 9.66 7.19 -16.48
CA SER A 71 10.68 7.76 -15.59
C SER A 71 10.66 7.08 -14.22
N ALA A 72 11.71 7.29 -13.43
CA ALA A 72 11.77 6.80 -12.05
C ALA A 72 10.62 7.35 -11.21
N GLU A 73 10.27 8.63 -11.37
CA GLU A 73 9.14 9.27 -10.70
C GLU A 73 7.81 8.60 -11.05
N GLN A 74 7.61 8.22 -12.32
CA GLN A 74 6.41 7.53 -12.76
C GLN A 74 6.32 6.11 -12.17
N ALA A 75 7.42 5.38 -12.15
CA ALA A 75 7.50 4.06 -11.51
C ALA A 75 7.20 4.15 -10.01
N THR A 76 7.78 5.14 -9.31
CA THR A 76 7.52 5.39 -7.89
C THR A 76 6.08 5.79 -7.63
N ALA A 77 5.50 6.69 -8.44
CA ALA A 77 4.10 7.08 -8.33
C ALA A 77 3.16 5.88 -8.44
N ARG A 78 3.44 4.96 -9.39
CA ARG A 78 2.69 3.71 -9.56
C ARG A 78 2.83 2.78 -8.36
N ALA A 79 4.03 2.63 -7.83
CA ALA A 79 4.26 1.84 -6.62
C ALA A 79 3.50 2.40 -5.40
N ILE A 80 3.54 3.73 -5.18
CA ILE A 80 2.79 4.39 -4.11
C ILE A 80 1.28 4.17 -4.29
N ALA A 81 0.76 4.39 -5.51
CA ALA A 81 -0.66 4.19 -5.81
C ALA A 81 -1.11 2.74 -5.60
N HIS A 82 -0.26 1.78 -5.97
CA HIS A 82 -0.49 0.34 -5.79
C HIS A 82 -0.72 -0.02 -4.32
N TYR A 83 0.12 0.50 -3.41
CA TYR A 83 0.00 0.21 -1.99
C TYR A 83 -1.06 1.05 -1.27
N ARG A 84 -1.32 2.29 -1.73
CA ARG A 84 -2.29 3.20 -1.09
C ARG A 84 -3.69 2.59 -0.99
N ARG A 85 -4.18 1.98 -2.06
CA ARG A 85 -5.54 1.38 -2.08
C ARG A 85 -5.72 0.27 -1.04
N PRO A 86 -4.88 -0.79 -0.98
CA PRO A 86 -5.03 -1.84 0.02
C PRO A 86 -4.73 -1.36 1.45
N VAL A 87 -3.77 -0.44 1.65
CA VAL A 87 -3.49 0.12 2.98
C VAL A 87 -4.69 0.90 3.53
N HIS A 88 -5.31 1.74 2.71
CA HIS A 88 -6.50 2.50 3.11
C HIS A 88 -7.69 1.58 3.41
N ALA A 89 -7.91 0.54 2.59
CA ALA A 89 -8.94 -0.46 2.84
C ALA A 89 -8.71 -1.20 4.18
N ASN A 90 -7.47 -1.55 4.48
CA ASN A 90 -7.08 -2.18 5.73
C ASN A 90 -7.33 -1.27 6.93
N ARG A 91 -6.90 -0.01 6.86
CA ARG A 91 -7.14 0.98 7.93
C ARG A 91 -8.63 1.10 8.24
N ARG A 92 -9.47 1.27 7.21
CA ARG A 92 -10.93 1.38 7.35
C ARG A 92 -11.58 0.13 7.93
N ARG A 93 -11.06 -1.05 7.62
CA ARG A 93 -11.59 -2.32 8.15
C ARG A 93 -11.20 -2.53 9.60
N LEU A 94 -9.97 -2.20 9.95
CA LEU A 94 -9.41 -2.43 11.29
C LEU A 94 -9.87 -1.38 12.30
N SER A 95 -10.32 -0.21 11.85
CA SER A 95 -10.90 0.83 12.70
C SER A 95 -12.39 0.63 13.01
N ARG A 96 -12.97 -0.51 12.64
CA ARG A 96 -14.35 -0.91 12.92
C ARG A 96 -14.32 -2.11 13.85
#